data_AF-A0A6V8F389-F1
#
_entry.id   AF-A0A6V8F389-F1
#
_cell.length_a   1.000
_cell.length_b   1.000
_cell.length_c   1.000
_cell.angle_alpha   90.00
_cell.angle_beta   90.00
_cell.angle_gamma   90.00
#
_symmetry.space_group_name_H-M   'P 1'
#
loop_
_entity.id
_entity.type
_entity.pdbx_description
1 polymer ?
#
loop_
_entity_poly.entity_id
_entity_poly.type
_entity_poly.pdbx_seq_one_letter_code
_entity_poly.pdbx_strand_id
1 'polypeptide(L)'
;MHVIENPFEYQRIVAGKTFVDREEELKSLVDALLSGENILLHSPRRLGKSSLLKEALQRIGNKRLSIYIDLWECLSEEEIAEKLIGGIINNAFTTLEKAAVAIREMITSARPLLTVERDGSLGIKLEFVEKEKTLKEALAMIQKISERRGKKMVVVIDECQVIAEFEGHRVEKVFRTTLQEQTMVTYVFSGSKQHVLKAMVTQKTRPFYRQLRPMTLGPITIGAFTPFIKNGFTKVGGIDHKVVEEIYRFVSGNPQRTQQICHYLFSRAVSGEPLTATLVEKVVLDICMSIDKEFEDELDGIKNTRQRRILKALAIESTQKPLSSEFLKKYSLGPVSSVQTALKGLLEKGILDEKYEFVDPLFKTWFMFKYRNVKKL
;
A
#
# COMPACT_ATOMS: atom_id res chain seq x y z
N MET A 1 28.36 24.34 -13.15
CA MET A 1 28.25 23.41 -12.01
C MET A 1 27.56 22.16 -12.52
N HIS A 2 28.20 20.99 -12.40
CA HIS A 2 27.52 19.73 -12.66
C HIS A 2 26.48 19.51 -11.56
N VAL A 3 25.20 19.50 -11.92
CA VAL A 3 24.12 19.16 -10.99
C VAL A 3 24.23 17.66 -10.73
N ILE A 4 24.65 17.28 -9.52
CA ILE A 4 24.67 15.87 -9.12
C ILE A 4 23.22 15.47 -8.82
N GLU A 5 22.65 14.66 -9.70
CA GLU A 5 21.29 14.14 -9.54
C GLU A 5 21.21 13.19 -8.34
N ASN A 6 20.23 13.45 -7.46
CA ASN A 6 19.98 12.67 -6.25
C ASN A 6 19.34 11.32 -6.61
N PRO A 7 19.98 10.18 -6.28
CA PRO A 7 19.48 8.86 -6.66
C PRO A 7 18.35 8.34 -5.76
N PHE A 8 17.98 9.05 -4.69
CA PHE A 8 16.98 8.60 -3.72
C PHE A 8 15.64 9.31 -3.97
N GLU A 9 14.61 8.55 -4.33
CA GLU A 9 13.27 9.07 -4.64
C GLU A 9 12.24 8.57 -3.63
N TYR A 10 11.50 9.48 -2.97
CA TYR A 10 10.55 9.11 -1.92
C TYR A 10 9.13 9.64 -2.10
N GLN A 11 8.91 10.54 -3.07
CA GLN A 11 7.62 11.20 -3.31
C GLN A 11 6.76 10.53 -4.40
N ARG A 12 7.31 9.57 -5.15
CA ARG A 12 6.63 8.89 -6.26
C ARG A 12 6.74 7.37 -6.11
N ILE A 13 5.84 6.67 -6.79
CA ILE A 13 5.93 5.21 -6.92
C ILE A 13 7.20 4.91 -7.71
N VAL A 14 8.15 4.25 -7.05
CA VAL A 14 9.44 3.84 -7.64
C VAL A 14 9.25 2.60 -8.51
N ALA A 15 10.01 2.52 -9.60
CA ALA A 15 10.06 1.39 -10.54
C ALA A 15 11.50 1.23 -11.07
N GLY A 16 11.86 0.02 -11.54
CA GLY A 16 13.18 -0.22 -12.10
C GLY A 16 14.33 0.00 -11.10
N LYS A 17 15.31 0.86 -11.42
CA LYS A 17 16.56 1.00 -10.65
C LYS A 17 16.38 1.55 -9.23
N THR A 18 15.24 2.18 -8.94
CA THR A 18 14.88 2.70 -7.60
C THR A 18 13.99 1.73 -6.81
N PHE A 19 13.63 0.59 -7.40
CA PHE A 19 12.93 -0.49 -6.73
C PHE A 19 13.92 -1.37 -5.96
N VAL A 20 13.92 -1.24 -4.63
CA VAL A 20 14.91 -1.87 -3.76
C VAL A 20 14.42 -3.22 -3.25
N ASP A 21 15.28 -4.23 -3.39
CA ASP A 21 15.26 -5.52 -2.69
C ASP A 21 13.86 -6.08 -2.37
N ARG A 22 13.18 -6.48 -3.44
CA ARG A 22 11.94 -7.27 -3.39
C ARG A 22 11.98 -8.38 -4.43
N GLU A 23 13.17 -8.84 -4.80
CA GLU A 23 13.34 -9.78 -5.92
C GLU A 23 12.67 -11.14 -5.62
N GLU A 24 12.75 -11.60 -4.37
CA GLU A 24 12.10 -12.83 -3.95
C GLU A 24 10.57 -12.67 -3.95
N GLU A 25 10.05 -11.58 -3.37
CA GLU A 25 8.62 -11.29 -3.38
C GLU A 25 8.09 -11.12 -4.80
N LEU A 26 8.81 -10.39 -5.63
CA LEU A 26 8.45 -10.14 -7.03
C LEU A 26 8.46 -11.42 -7.85
N LYS A 27 9.48 -12.26 -7.68
CA LYS A 27 9.54 -13.58 -8.30
C LYS A 27 8.37 -14.44 -7.84
N SER A 28 8.14 -14.55 -6.53
CA SER A 28 7.02 -15.35 -5.99
C SER A 28 5.67 -14.84 -6.49
N LEU A 29 5.48 -13.52 -6.59
CA LEU A 29 4.24 -12.92 -7.09
C LEU A 29 4.05 -13.22 -8.59
N VAL A 30 5.08 -13.00 -9.40
CA VAL A 30 5.03 -13.27 -10.85
C VAL A 30 4.78 -14.75 -11.11
N ASP A 31 5.49 -15.65 -10.43
CA ASP A 31 5.34 -17.10 -10.59
C ASP A 31 3.92 -17.56 -10.21
N ALA A 32 3.39 -17.08 -9.08
CA ALA A 32 2.01 -17.38 -8.66
C ALA A 32 0.98 -16.90 -9.70
N LEU A 33 1.14 -15.66 -10.19
CA LEU A 33 0.24 -15.10 -11.19
C LEU A 33 0.31 -15.85 -12.51
N LEU A 34 1.51 -16.17 -12.99
CA LEU A 34 1.69 -16.97 -14.20
C LEU A 34 1.18 -18.41 -14.06
N SER A 35 1.07 -18.92 -12.83
CA SER A 35 0.48 -20.23 -12.52
C SER A 35 -1.04 -20.19 -12.37
N GLY A 36 -1.65 -19.00 -12.29
CA GLY A 36 -3.10 -18.84 -12.14
C GLY A 36 -3.58 -18.76 -10.69
N GLU A 37 -2.69 -18.57 -9.73
CA GLU A 37 -3.05 -18.40 -8.33
C GLU A 37 -3.55 -16.97 -8.07
N ASN A 38 -4.75 -16.86 -7.46
CA ASN A 38 -5.25 -15.57 -7.00
C ASN A 38 -4.56 -15.18 -5.69
N ILE A 39 -4.05 -13.95 -5.62
CA ILE A 39 -3.23 -13.47 -4.51
C ILE A 39 -3.96 -12.38 -3.72
N LEU A 40 -3.80 -12.40 -2.39
CA LEU A 40 -4.09 -11.26 -1.53
C LEU A 40 -2.78 -10.68 -1.00
N LEU A 41 -2.34 -9.56 -1.57
CA LEU A 41 -1.16 -8.81 -1.17
C LEU A 41 -1.52 -7.77 -0.10
N HIS A 42 -1.08 -7.95 1.14
CA HIS A 42 -1.35 -6.97 2.19
C HIS A 42 -0.08 -6.54 2.92
N SER A 43 0.00 -5.26 3.27
CA SER A 43 1.09 -4.68 4.04
C SER A 43 0.63 -3.36 4.66
N PRO A 44 1.31 -2.82 5.67
CA PRO A 44 1.10 -1.45 6.09
C PRO A 44 1.33 -0.47 4.93
N ARG A 45 0.84 0.77 5.08
CA ARG A 45 1.06 1.83 4.10
C ARG A 45 2.55 2.09 3.88
N ARG A 46 2.91 2.61 2.71
CA ARG A 46 4.27 3.09 2.39
C ARG A 46 5.38 2.00 2.39
N LEU A 47 5.03 0.69 2.35
CA LEU A 47 5.99 -0.42 2.17
C LEU A 47 6.25 -0.85 0.71
N GLY A 48 5.68 -0.13 -0.27
CA GLY A 48 5.98 -0.36 -1.70
C GLY A 48 5.09 -1.38 -2.42
N LYS A 49 3.87 -1.67 -1.94
CA LYS A 49 2.92 -2.58 -2.63
C LYS A 49 2.65 -2.18 -4.07
N SER A 50 2.24 -0.93 -4.31
CA SER A 50 1.91 -0.47 -5.65
C SER A 50 3.13 -0.47 -6.58
N SER A 51 4.34 -0.21 -6.06
CA SER A 51 5.59 -0.41 -6.80
C SER A 51 5.80 -1.88 -7.17
N LEU A 52 5.66 -2.81 -6.22
CA LEU A 52 5.80 -4.25 -6.47
C LEU A 52 4.80 -4.75 -7.51
N LEU A 53 3.53 -4.31 -7.42
CA LEU A 53 2.49 -4.71 -8.36
C LEU A 53 2.78 -4.21 -9.78
N LYS A 54 3.17 -2.93 -9.93
CA LYS A 54 3.53 -2.37 -11.23
C LYS A 54 4.74 -3.06 -11.84
N GLU A 55 5.76 -3.33 -11.03
CA GLU A 55 6.95 -4.07 -11.46
C GLU A 55 6.59 -5.52 -11.85
N ALA A 56 5.70 -6.18 -11.12
CA ALA A 56 5.20 -7.52 -11.46
C ALA A 56 4.48 -7.53 -12.80
N LEU A 57 3.61 -6.54 -13.06
CA LEU A 57 2.93 -6.38 -14.35
C LEU A 57 3.93 -6.12 -15.49
N GLN A 58 4.97 -5.31 -15.25
CA GLN A 58 6.05 -5.09 -16.23
C GLN A 58 6.81 -6.39 -16.56
N ARG A 59 7.16 -7.20 -15.54
CA ARG A 59 7.85 -8.50 -15.74
C ARG A 59 6.99 -9.55 -16.42
N ILE A 60 5.68 -9.55 -16.14
CA ILE A 60 4.72 -10.38 -16.88
C ILE A 60 4.71 -9.94 -18.35
N GLY A 61 4.71 -8.62 -18.59
CA GLY A 61 4.83 -8.02 -19.91
C GLY A 61 3.86 -8.64 -20.91
N ASN A 62 4.38 -9.00 -22.09
CA ASN A 62 3.57 -9.58 -23.16
C ASN A 62 3.17 -11.05 -22.94
N LYS A 63 3.49 -11.69 -21.81
CA LYS A 63 3.03 -13.07 -21.54
C LYS A 63 1.54 -13.14 -21.24
N ARG A 64 0.96 -12.07 -20.67
CA ARG A 64 -0.47 -11.96 -20.36
C ARG A 64 -1.00 -10.58 -20.74
N LEU A 65 -2.32 -10.41 -20.72
CA LEU A 65 -2.93 -9.08 -20.63
C LEU A 65 -2.86 -8.62 -19.18
N SER A 66 -2.76 -7.33 -18.95
CA SER A 66 -2.65 -6.78 -17.60
C SER A 66 -3.58 -5.59 -17.44
N ILE A 67 -4.33 -5.57 -16.35
CA ILE A 67 -5.18 -4.47 -15.96
C ILE A 67 -4.84 -4.08 -14.52
N TYR A 68 -4.74 -2.78 -14.26
CA TYR A 68 -4.57 -2.24 -12.91
C TYR A 68 -5.75 -1.34 -12.59
N ILE A 69 -6.47 -1.66 -11.52
CA ILE A 69 -7.65 -0.92 -11.06
C ILE A 69 -7.42 -0.55 -9.61
N ASP A 70 -7.53 0.75 -9.32
CA ASP A 70 -7.48 1.30 -7.97
C ASP A 70 -8.90 1.68 -7.54
N LEU A 71 -9.35 1.11 -6.42
CA LEU A 71 -10.70 1.31 -5.87
C LEU A 71 -10.77 2.39 -4.78
N TRP A 72 -9.67 3.05 -4.45
CA TRP A 72 -9.59 3.99 -3.31
C TRP A 72 -10.69 5.05 -3.27
N GLU A 73 -11.09 5.57 -4.44
CA GLU A 73 -12.09 6.64 -4.57
C GLU A 73 -13.53 6.12 -4.64
N CYS A 74 -13.74 4.81 -4.76
CA CYS A 74 -15.07 4.24 -4.96
C CYS A 74 -15.88 4.22 -3.67
N LEU A 75 -17.09 4.76 -3.72
CA LEU A 75 -18.05 4.80 -2.62
C LEU A 75 -19.30 3.94 -2.88
N SER A 76 -19.48 3.47 -4.12
CA SER A 76 -20.66 2.73 -4.56
C SER A 76 -20.29 1.53 -5.45
N GLU A 77 -21.22 0.58 -5.62
CA GLU A 77 -20.98 -0.58 -6.51
C GLU A 77 -20.90 -0.15 -7.98
N GLU A 78 -21.66 0.89 -8.32
CA GLU A 78 -21.67 1.53 -9.62
C GLU A 78 -20.30 2.12 -9.97
N GLU A 79 -19.67 2.84 -9.04
CA GLU A 79 -18.33 3.38 -9.22
C GLU A 79 -17.28 2.27 -9.36
N ILE A 80 -17.43 1.15 -8.63
CA ILE A 80 -16.56 -0.02 -8.81
C ILE A 80 -16.74 -0.59 -10.22
N ALA A 81 -17.98 -0.76 -10.68
CA ALA A 81 -18.27 -1.26 -12.01
C ALA A 81 -17.70 -0.31 -13.10
N GLU A 82 -17.86 1.00 -12.93
CA GLU A 82 -17.27 2.02 -13.81
C GLU A 82 -15.74 1.95 -13.84
N LYS A 83 -15.07 1.86 -12.69
CA LYS A 83 -13.61 1.72 -12.63
C LYS A 83 -13.13 0.43 -13.29
N LEU A 84 -13.84 -0.70 -13.10
CA LEU A 84 -13.53 -1.97 -13.78
C LEU A 84 -13.65 -1.80 -15.30
N ILE A 85 -14.77 -1.28 -15.78
CA ILE A 85 -15.04 -1.08 -17.21
C ILE A 85 -14.03 -0.12 -17.82
N GLY A 86 -13.77 1.03 -17.19
CA GLY A 86 -12.75 1.98 -17.62
C GLY A 86 -11.35 1.37 -17.68
N GLY A 87 -10.99 0.56 -16.68
CA GLY A 87 -9.73 -0.20 -16.65
C GLY A 87 -9.60 -1.18 -17.82
N ILE A 88 -10.67 -1.89 -18.17
CA ILE A 88 -10.72 -2.77 -19.34
C ILE A 88 -10.57 -1.95 -20.63
N ILE A 89 -11.29 -0.85 -20.76
CA ILE A 89 -11.29 0.00 -21.96
C ILE A 89 -9.89 0.51 -22.27
N ASN A 90 -9.26 1.12 -21.28
CA ASN A 90 -7.95 1.77 -21.43
C ASN A 90 -6.83 0.78 -21.79
N ASN A 91 -6.98 -0.50 -21.43
CA ASN A 91 -5.95 -1.52 -21.70
C ASN A 91 -6.28 -2.41 -22.91
N ALA A 92 -7.55 -2.62 -23.23
CA ALA A 92 -7.98 -3.59 -24.23
C ALA A 92 -8.42 -2.95 -25.56
N PHE A 93 -8.65 -1.64 -25.63
CA PHE A 93 -9.17 -0.98 -26.83
C PHE A 93 -8.34 0.24 -27.24
N THR A 94 -8.23 0.46 -28.54
CA THR A 94 -7.44 1.55 -29.12
C THR A 94 -8.25 2.82 -29.38
N THR A 95 -9.58 2.72 -29.37
CA THR A 95 -10.52 3.78 -29.75
C THR A 95 -11.80 3.66 -28.92
N LEU A 96 -12.40 4.78 -28.55
CA LEU A 96 -13.59 4.81 -27.69
C LEU A 96 -14.84 4.25 -28.39
N GLU A 97 -14.94 4.34 -29.71
CA GLU A 97 -16.06 3.79 -30.47
C GLU A 97 -16.09 2.26 -30.35
N LYS A 98 -14.94 1.61 -30.53
CA LYS A 98 -14.80 0.15 -30.33
C LYS A 98 -15.11 -0.26 -28.90
N ALA A 99 -14.68 0.55 -27.93
CA ALA A 99 -15.00 0.33 -26.54
C ALA A 99 -16.51 0.44 -26.29
N ALA A 100 -17.16 1.48 -26.80
CA ALA A 100 -18.60 1.69 -26.66
C ALA A 100 -19.43 0.57 -27.31
N VAL A 101 -18.98 0.04 -28.45
CA VAL A 101 -19.61 -1.15 -29.07
C VAL A 101 -19.45 -2.37 -28.17
N ALA A 102 -18.24 -2.64 -27.66
CA ALA A 102 -18.01 -3.77 -26.77
C ALA A 102 -18.81 -3.68 -25.46
N ILE A 103 -18.95 -2.48 -24.89
CA ILE A 103 -19.80 -2.24 -23.71
C ILE A 103 -21.26 -2.58 -24.05
N ARG A 104 -21.80 -2.05 -25.16
CA ARG A 104 -23.19 -2.35 -25.57
C ARG A 104 -23.44 -3.84 -25.81
N GLU A 105 -22.46 -4.57 -26.32
CA GLU A 105 -22.56 -6.02 -26.54
C GLU A 105 -22.49 -6.84 -25.26
N MET A 106 -21.64 -6.43 -24.31
CA MET A 106 -21.27 -7.25 -23.15
C MET A 106 -21.98 -6.87 -21.87
N ILE A 107 -22.47 -5.63 -21.78
CA ILE A 107 -23.10 -5.03 -20.61
C ILE A 107 -24.51 -4.58 -21.03
N THR A 108 -25.50 -5.34 -20.56
CA THR A 108 -26.92 -5.07 -20.83
C THR A 108 -27.53 -4.15 -19.78
N SER A 109 -26.92 -4.08 -18.60
CA SER A 109 -27.42 -3.31 -17.46
C SER A 109 -26.95 -1.86 -17.42
N ALA A 110 -26.14 -1.42 -18.39
CA ALA A 110 -25.70 -0.04 -18.51
C ALA A 110 -25.49 0.36 -19.98
N ARG A 111 -25.66 1.65 -20.27
CA ARG A 111 -25.46 2.22 -21.61
C ARG A 111 -24.24 3.15 -21.61
N PRO A 112 -23.33 3.03 -22.59
CA PRO A 112 -22.21 3.95 -22.68
C PRO A 112 -22.67 5.29 -23.27
N LEU A 113 -22.34 6.37 -22.57
CA LEU A 113 -22.51 7.74 -23.00
C LEU A 113 -21.13 8.30 -23.36
N LEU A 114 -20.93 8.67 -24.62
CA LEU A 114 -19.72 9.36 -25.05
C LEU A 114 -19.78 10.82 -24.58
N THR A 115 -18.79 11.25 -23.81
CA THR A 115 -18.69 12.61 -23.29
C THR A 115 -17.52 13.35 -23.94
N VAL A 116 -17.61 14.67 -23.99
CA VAL A 116 -16.49 15.54 -24.34
C VAL A 116 -16.05 16.22 -23.05
N GLU A 117 -14.81 15.97 -22.63
CA GLU A 117 -14.19 16.59 -21.47
C GLU A 117 -13.78 18.03 -21.75
N ARG A 118 -13.44 18.80 -20.69
CA ARG A 118 -13.13 20.23 -20.80
C ARG A 118 -11.88 20.53 -21.64
N ASP A 119 -10.98 19.58 -21.75
CA ASP A 119 -9.78 19.67 -22.59
C ASP A 119 -10.03 19.24 -24.05
N GLY A 120 -11.29 18.93 -24.40
CA GLY A 120 -11.68 18.46 -25.73
C GLY A 120 -11.44 16.97 -25.94
N SER A 121 -10.93 16.23 -24.95
CA SER A 121 -10.81 14.77 -25.04
C SER A 121 -12.17 14.10 -24.95
N LEU A 122 -12.30 12.94 -25.60
CA LEU A 122 -13.51 12.12 -25.53
C LEU A 122 -13.41 11.18 -24.32
N GLY A 123 -14.51 11.00 -23.60
CA GLY A 123 -14.66 10.09 -22.47
C GLY A 123 -15.85 9.14 -22.65
N ILE A 124 -15.93 8.12 -21.80
CA ILE A 124 -17.10 7.23 -21.69
C ILE A 124 -17.62 7.31 -20.25
N LYS A 125 -18.89 7.68 -20.10
CA LYS A 125 -19.66 7.52 -18.86
C LYS A 125 -20.67 6.39 -19.02
N LEU A 126 -21.16 5.84 -17.91
CA LEU A 126 -22.18 4.81 -17.92
C LEU A 126 -23.50 5.35 -17.37
N GLU A 127 -24.57 5.13 -18.12
CA GLU A 127 -25.93 5.27 -17.63
C GLU A 127 -26.41 3.91 -17.15
N PHE A 128 -26.58 3.76 -15.84
CA PHE A 128 -26.98 2.49 -15.23
C PHE A 128 -28.49 2.26 -15.35
N VAL A 129 -28.86 1.10 -15.88
CA VAL A 129 -30.24 0.60 -15.95
C VAL A 129 -30.51 -0.34 -14.76
N GLU A 130 -29.60 -1.29 -14.50
CA GLU A 130 -29.66 -2.22 -13.37
C GLU A 130 -28.33 -2.21 -12.59
N LYS A 131 -28.30 -1.43 -11.51
CA LYS A 131 -27.07 -1.13 -10.75
C LYS A 131 -26.36 -2.39 -10.23
N GLU A 132 -27.08 -3.27 -9.54
CA GLU A 132 -26.53 -4.50 -8.93
C GLU A 132 -26.00 -5.50 -9.97
N LYS A 133 -26.62 -5.54 -11.15
CA LYS A 133 -26.22 -6.44 -12.24
C LYS A 133 -24.93 -5.97 -12.94
N THR A 134 -24.69 -4.66 -12.95
CA THR A 134 -23.61 -4.06 -13.73
C THR A 134 -22.23 -4.47 -13.23
N LEU A 135 -22.04 -4.61 -11.92
CA LEU A 135 -20.77 -5.12 -11.37
C LEU A 135 -20.46 -6.54 -11.87
N LYS A 136 -21.47 -7.43 -11.85
CA LYS A 136 -21.31 -8.81 -12.31
C LYS A 136 -20.99 -8.85 -13.81
N GLU A 137 -21.66 -8.03 -14.61
CA GLU A 137 -21.39 -7.93 -16.05
C GLU A 137 -20.00 -7.34 -16.34
N ALA A 138 -19.57 -6.32 -15.58
CA ALA A 138 -18.23 -5.75 -15.68
C ALA A 138 -17.13 -6.79 -15.38
N LEU A 139 -17.30 -7.61 -14.34
CA LEU A 139 -16.37 -8.70 -14.04
C LEU A 139 -16.40 -9.78 -15.13
N ALA A 140 -17.58 -10.16 -15.63
CA ALA A 140 -17.71 -11.12 -16.71
C ALA A 140 -17.07 -10.62 -18.02
N MET A 141 -17.10 -9.30 -18.26
CA MET A 141 -16.46 -8.66 -19.42
C MET A 141 -14.95 -8.95 -19.47
N ILE A 142 -14.26 -8.98 -18.32
CA ILE A 142 -12.81 -9.26 -18.23
C ILE A 142 -12.47 -10.61 -18.88
N GLN A 143 -13.22 -11.66 -18.54
CA GLN A 143 -13.06 -13.00 -19.10
C GLN A 143 -13.35 -13.01 -20.61
N LYS A 144 -14.49 -12.44 -21.03
CA LYS A 144 -14.87 -12.36 -22.45
C LYS A 144 -13.80 -11.68 -23.31
N ILE A 145 -13.18 -10.62 -22.79
CA ILE A 145 -12.07 -9.92 -23.47
C ILE A 145 -10.84 -10.81 -23.54
N SER A 146 -10.49 -11.50 -22.45
CA SER A 146 -9.36 -12.44 -22.42
C SER A 146 -9.53 -13.57 -23.44
N GLU A 147 -10.74 -14.11 -23.58
CA GLU A 147 -11.11 -15.14 -24.56
C GLU A 147 -11.06 -14.61 -26.00
N ARG A 148 -11.70 -13.47 -26.30
CA ARG A 148 -11.67 -12.84 -27.63
C ARG A 148 -10.24 -12.54 -28.10
N ARG A 149 -9.33 -12.25 -27.17
CA ARG A 149 -7.90 -11.99 -27.45
C ARG A 149 -7.04 -13.25 -27.46
N GLY A 150 -7.59 -14.41 -27.08
CA GLY A 150 -6.84 -15.67 -26.98
C GLY A 150 -5.67 -15.62 -25.98
N LYS A 151 -5.73 -14.75 -24.97
CA LYS A 151 -4.60 -14.46 -24.08
C LYS A 151 -5.08 -14.28 -22.65
N LYS A 152 -4.51 -15.08 -21.73
CA LYS A 152 -4.79 -15.00 -20.29
C LYS A 152 -4.52 -13.59 -19.75
N MET A 153 -5.27 -13.19 -18.73
CA MET A 153 -5.24 -11.87 -18.14
C MET A 153 -4.86 -11.90 -16.67
N VAL A 154 -4.10 -10.91 -16.23
CA VAL A 154 -3.86 -10.59 -14.81
C VAL A 154 -4.57 -9.29 -14.48
N VAL A 155 -5.35 -9.27 -13.42
CA VAL A 155 -6.08 -8.10 -12.95
C VAL A 155 -5.63 -7.76 -11.54
N VAL A 156 -5.10 -6.54 -11.37
CA VAL A 156 -4.79 -5.98 -10.06
C VAL A 156 -5.98 -5.15 -9.61
N ILE A 157 -6.50 -5.47 -8.43
CA ILE A 157 -7.50 -4.71 -7.69
C ILE A 157 -6.80 -4.13 -6.46
N ASP A 158 -6.33 -2.89 -6.56
CA ASP A 158 -5.66 -2.17 -5.47
C ASP A 158 -6.67 -1.46 -4.56
N GLU A 159 -6.26 -1.24 -3.31
CA GLU A 159 -7.10 -0.76 -2.20
C GLU A 159 -8.43 -1.54 -2.06
N CYS A 160 -8.35 -2.87 -2.22
CA CYS A 160 -9.49 -3.78 -2.23
C CYS A 160 -10.26 -3.88 -0.90
N GLN A 161 -9.76 -3.27 0.18
CA GLN A 161 -10.55 -3.16 1.42
C GLN A 161 -11.88 -2.44 1.19
N VAL A 162 -12.00 -1.59 0.15
CA VAL A 162 -13.25 -0.93 -0.24
C VAL A 162 -14.35 -1.98 -0.49
N ILE A 163 -14.02 -3.10 -1.14
CA ILE A 163 -14.96 -4.21 -1.40
C ILE A 163 -15.49 -4.82 -0.10
N ALA A 164 -14.67 -4.84 0.95
CA ALA A 164 -14.99 -5.45 2.24
C ALA A 164 -15.82 -4.55 3.18
N GLU A 165 -15.99 -3.27 2.82
CA GLU A 165 -16.74 -2.27 3.61
C GLU A 165 -18.25 -2.31 3.32
N PHE A 166 -18.67 -2.95 2.23
CA PHE A 166 -20.08 -3.06 1.87
C PHE A 166 -20.84 -4.05 2.77
N GLU A 167 -22.08 -3.65 3.13
CA GLU A 167 -22.96 -4.42 4.01
C GLU A 167 -23.20 -5.85 3.49
N GLY A 168 -23.28 -6.80 4.43
CA GLY A 168 -23.54 -8.21 4.13
C GLY A 168 -22.50 -8.90 3.25
N HIS A 169 -21.33 -8.28 3.04
CA HIS A 169 -20.27 -8.73 2.13
C HIS A 169 -20.77 -8.93 0.69
N ARG A 170 -21.76 -8.14 0.27
CA ARG A 170 -22.42 -8.30 -1.04
C ARG A 170 -21.44 -8.22 -2.21
N VAL A 171 -20.55 -7.23 -2.22
CA VAL A 171 -19.55 -7.03 -3.28
C VAL A 171 -18.54 -8.17 -3.28
N GLU A 172 -18.05 -8.58 -2.09
CA GLU A 172 -17.17 -9.75 -1.96
C GLU A 172 -17.80 -11.03 -2.55
N LYS A 173 -19.11 -11.25 -2.34
CA LYS A 173 -19.82 -12.40 -2.90
C LYS A 173 -19.88 -12.36 -4.43
N VAL A 174 -20.10 -11.18 -5.02
CA VAL A 174 -20.12 -11.01 -6.48
C VAL A 174 -18.74 -11.35 -7.05
N PHE A 175 -17.68 -10.74 -6.53
CA PHE A 175 -16.31 -11.07 -6.97
C PHE A 175 -16.01 -12.56 -6.80
N ARG A 176 -16.26 -13.14 -5.62
CA ARG A 176 -15.98 -14.56 -5.37
C ARG A 176 -16.73 -15.47 -6.34
N THR A 177 -18.00 -15.21 -6.61
CA THR A 177 -18.79 -16.01 -7.55
C THR A 177 -18.19 -15.93 -8.96
N THR A 178 -17.87 -14.72 -9.43
CA THR A 178 -17.29 -14.54 -10.77
C THR A 178 -15.89 -15.14 -10.88
N LEU A 179 -15.04 -14.98 -9.87
CA LEU A 179 -13.70 -15.56 -9.86
C LEU A 179 -13.69 -17.09 -9.99
N GLN A 180 -14.70 -17.77 -9.40
CA GLN A 180 -14.83 -19.23 -9.50
C GLN A 180 -15.22 -19.71 -10.90
N GLU A 181 -15.91 -18.88 -11.68
CA GLU A 181 -16.34 -19.18 -13.04
C GLU A 181 -15.25 -18.84 -14.09
N GLN A 182 -14.26 -18.03 -13.71
CA GLN A 182 -13.23 -17.55 -14.62
C GLN A 182 -12.04 -18.50 -14.74
N THR A 183 -11.66 -18.80 -15.98
CA THR A 183 -10.56 -19.72 -16.32
C THR A 183 -9.38 -19.02 -16.98
N MET A 184 -9.59 -17.81 -17.50
CA MET A 184 -8.59 -17.05 -18.25
C MET A 184 -8.04 -15.86 -17.47
N VAL A 185 -8.56 -15.59 -16.27
CA VAL A 185 -8.23 -14.42 -15.46
C VAL A 185 -7.59 -14.84 -14.14
N THR A 186 -6.54 -14.12 -13.72
CA THR A 186 -5.90 -14.28 -12.41
C THR A 186 -5.87 -12.93 -11.71
N TYR A 187 -6.21 -12.90 -10.42
CA TYR A 187 -6.36 -11.66 -9.66
C TYR A 187 -5.24 -11.47 -8.64
N VAL A 188 -4.82 -10.21 -8.48
CA VAL A 188 -4.17 -9.74 -7.26
C VAL A 188 -5.08 -8.74 -6.57
N PHE A 189 -5.53 -9.06 -5.37
CA PHE A 189 -6.16 -8.10 -4.48
C PHE A 189 -5.09 -7.49 -3.60
N SER A 190 -5.03 -6.17 -3.51
CA SER A 190 -4.05 -5.44 -2.70
C SER A 190 -4.71 -4.43 -1.79
N GLY A 191 -4.12 -4.17 -0.63
CA GLY A 191 -4.54 -3.04 0.18
C GLY A 191 -3.75 -2.86 1.48
N SER A 192 -4.05 -1.76 2.17
CA SER A 192 -3.30 -1.33 3.36
C SER A 192 -3.95 -1.70 4.70
N LYS A 193 -5.26 -1.97 4.72
CA LYS A 193 -5.99 -2.34 5.96
C LYS A 193 -5.81 -3.82 6.30
N GLN A 194 -4.64 -4.19 6.81
CA GLN A 194 -4.26 -5.60 7.08
C GLN A 194 -5.32 -6.39 7.85
N HIS A 195 -5.91 -5.81 8.90
CA HIS A 195 -6.95 -6.48 9.70
C HIS A 195 -8.17 -6.86 8.84
N VAL A 196 -8.64 -5.96 7.98
CA VAL A 196 -9.79 -6.18 7.09
C VAL A 196 -9.45 -7.26 6.07
N LEU A 197 -8.30 -7.14 5.40
CA LEU A 197 -7.89 -8.06 4.35
C LEU A 197 -7.62 -9.47 4.89
N LYS A 198 -6.98 -9.59 6.05
CA LYS A 198 -6.76 -10.88 6.72
C LYS A 198 -8.08 -11.53 7.09
N ALA A 199 -9.07 -10.76 7.56
CA ALA A 199 -10.40 -11.27 7.86
C ALA A 199 -11.06 -11.89 6.62
N MET A 200 -10.96 -11.26 5.44
CA MET A 200 -11.54 -11.75 4.17
C MET A 200 -11.12 -13.18 3.83
N VAL A 201 -9.87 -13.56 4.12
CA VAL A 201 -9.32 -14.89 3.76
C VAL A 201 -9.28 -15.90 4.91
N THR A 202 -9.34 -15.44 6.17
CA THR A 202 -9.21 -16.31 7.36
C THR A 202 -10.53 -16.61 8.07
N GLN A 203 -11.58 -15.80 7.89
CA GLN A 203 -12.86 -16.03 8.56
C GLN A 203 -13.77 -16.90 7.70
N LYS A 204 -14.29 -18.00 8.28
CA LYS A 204 -15.19 -18.95 7.59
C LYS A 204 -16.47 -18.31 7.03
N THR A 205 -16.91 -17.20 7.62
CA THR A 205 -18.11 -16.46 7.22
C THR A 205 -17.88 -15.54 6.02
N ARG A 206 -16.62 -15.30 5.62
CA ARG A 206 -16.28 -14.40 4.52
C ARG A 206 -16.26 -15.13 3.18
N PRO A 207 -16.70 -14.50 2.08
CA PRO A 207 -16.72 -15.13 0.75
C PRO A 207 -15.36 -15.65 0.28
N PHE A 208 -14.28 -14.92 0.56
CA PHE A 208 -12.92 -15.28 0.13
C PHE A 208 -12.20 -16.28 1.05
N TYR A 209 -12.89 -16.92 2.00
CA TYR A 209 -12.28 -17.88 2.90
C TYR A 209 -11.48 -18.96 2.14
N ARG A 210 -10.16 -18.97 2.34
CA ARG A 210 -9.20 -19.87 1.66
C ARG A 210 -9.22 -19.84 0.12
N GLN A 211 -9.78 -18.79 -0.49
CA GLN A 211 -9.84 -18.65 -1.96
C GLN A 211 -8.63 -17.90 -2.53
N LEU A 212 -7.96 -17.08 -1.71
CA LEU A 212 -6.79 -16.28 -2.12
C LEU A 212 -5.57 -16.72 -1.33
N ARG A 213 -4.43 -16.85 -1.99
CA ARG A 213 -3.14 -17.08 -1.31
C ARG A 213 -2.66 -15.76 -0.68
N PRO A 214 -2.50 -15.68 0.65
CA PRO A 214 -2.03 -14.47 1.29
C PRO A 214 -0.54 -14.27 1.02
N MET A 215 -0.17 -13.02 0.76
CA MET A 215 1.22 -12.57 0.63
C MET A 215 1.37 -11.29 1.42
N THR A 216 2.38 -11.23 2.28
CA THR A 216 2.64 -10.06 3.14
C THR A 216 3.96 -9.42 2.79
N LEU A 217 3.99 -8.09 2.66
CA LEU A 217 5.24 -7.36 2.58
C LEU A 217 5.61 -6.86 3.98
N GLY A 218 6.78 -7.31 4.46
CA GLY A 218 7.41 -6.78 5.66
C GLY A 218 8.36 -5.63 5.36
N PRO A 219 8.97 -5.03 6.38
CA PRO A 219 10.11 -4.13 6.21
C PRO A 219 11.26 -4.82 5.47
N ILE A 220 12.04 -4.05 4.72
CA ILE A 220 13.23 -4.57 4.02
C ILE A 220 14.37 -4.68 5.03
N THR A 221 15.14 -5.77 4.96
CA THR A 221 16.21 -6.02 5.92
C THR A 221 17.37 -5.04 5.74
N ILE A 222 18.23 -4.88 6.76
CA ILE A 222 19.41 -4.02 6.64
C ILE A 222 20.40 -4.55 5.57
N GLY A 223 20.56 -5.87 5.48
CA GLY A 223 21.44 -6.52 4.50
C GLY A 223 21.01 -6.21 3.07
N ALA A 224 19.70 -6.23 2.85
CA ALA A 224 19.06 -5.85 1.60
C ALA A 224 19.20 -4.36 1.24
N PHE A 225 19.02 -3.46 2.21
CA PHE A 225 19.13 -2.02 1.96
C PHE A 225 20.55 -1.53 1.77
N THR A 226 21.52 -2.16 2.43
CA THR A 226 22.89 -1.66 2.50
C THR A 226 23.52 -1.46 1.12
N PRO A 227 23.44 -2.41 0.16
CA PRO A 227 23.95 -2.22 -1.20
C PRO A 227 23.30 -1.03 -1.91
N PHE A 228 21.97 -0.89 -1.82
CA PHE A 228 21.25 0.21 -2.45
C PHE A 228 21.69 1.57 -1.89
N ILE A 229 21.73 1.71 -0.55
CA ILE A 229 22.13 2.95 0.11
C ILE A 229 23.57 3.29 -0.26
N LYS A 230 24.51 2.33 -0.12
CA LYS A 230 25.92 2.55 -0.46
C LYS A 230 26.10 2.96 -1.91
N ASN A 231 25.42 2.28 -2.84
CA ASN A 231 25.49 2.61 -4.26
C ASN A 231 25.00 4.03 -4.54
N GLY A 232 23.91 4.47 -3.92
CA GLY A 232 23.39 5.83 -4.09
C GLY A 232 24.37 6.91 -3.62
N PHE A 233 25.11 6.67 -2.53
CA PHE A 233 26.08 7.63 -2.01
C PHE A 233 27.45 7.63 -2.72
N THR A 234 27.72 6.69 -3.64
CA THR A 234 29.02 6.64 -4.36
C THR A 234 29.36 7.95 -5.07
N LYS A 235 28.36 8.66 -5.61
CA LYS A 235 28.54 9.95 -6.32
C LYS A 235 29.02 11.09 -5.42
N VAL A 236 28.93 10.95 -4.10
CA VAL A 236 29.30 11.96 -3.10
C VAL A 236 30.36 11.45 -2.12
N GLY A 237 31.18 10.48 -2.55
CA GLY A 237 32.29 9.95 -1.74
C GLY A 237 31.97 8.67 -0.96
N GLY A 238 30.75 8.14 -1.08
CA GLY A 238 30.32 6.92 -0.39
C GLY A 238 29.79 7.19 1.03
N ILE A 239 29.36 6.12 1.69
CA ILE A 239 28.79 6.15 3.05
C ILE A 239 29.29 4.94 3.85
N ASP A 240 29.68 5.20 5.09
CA ASP A 240 30.15 4.15 6.00
C ASP A 240 29.02 3.23 6.47
N HIS A 241 29.35 1.96 6.71
CA HIS A 241 28.37 0.98 7.17
C HIS A 241 27.67 1.39 8.47
N LYS A 242 28.40 1.99 9.41
CA LYS A 242 27.84 2.49 10.69
C LYS A 242 26.77 3.58 10.48
N VAL A 243 26.92 4.41 9.45
CA VAL A 243 25.93 5.44 9.13
C VAL A 243 24.69 4.80 8.50
N VAL A 244 24.87 3.73 7.70
CA VAL A 244 23.75 2.93 7.18
C VAL A 244 22.98 2.24 8.32
N GLU A 245 23.68 1.65 9.29
CA GLU A 245 23.07 1.08 10.51
C GLU A 245 22.28 2.14 11.28
N GLU A 246 22.81 3.35 11.37
CA GLU A 246 22.15 4.47 12.03
C GLU A 246 20.87 4.91 11.30
N ILE A 247 20.90 4.99 9.98
CA ILE A 247 19.68 5.24 9.18
C ILE A 247 18.66 4.13 9.47
N TYR A 248 19.09 2.86 9.41
CA TYR A 248 18.22 1.71 9.64
C TYR A 248 17.59 1.72 11.04
N ARG A 249 18.33 2.14 12.07
CA ARG A 249 17.84 2.27 13.46
C ARG A 249 16.60 3.16 13.56
N PHE A 250 16.52 4.23 12.76
CA PHE A 250 15.40 5.17 12.80
C PHE A 250 14.16 4.71 12.01
N VAL A 251 14.34 3.85 11.01
CA VAL A 251 13.26 3.51 10.05
C VAL A 251 12.90 2.04 10.04
N SER A 252 13.70 1.18 10.69
CA SER A 252 13.49 -0.26 10.81
C SER A 252 13.11 -0.94 9.49
N GLY A 253 13.75 -0.54 8.38
CA GLY A 253 13.48 -1.12 7.07
C GLY A 253 12.24 -0.58 6.33
N ASN A 254 11.64 0.54 6.77
CA ASN A 254 10.57 1.22 6.02
C ASN A 254 11.15 1.85 4.73
N PRO A 255 10.75 1.42 3.52
CA PRO A 255 11.40 1.86 2.29
C PRO A 255 11.25 3.34 1.98
N GLN A 256 10.07 3.90 2.20
CA GLN A 256 9.83 5.32 1.90
C GLN A 256 10.65 6.22 2.85
N ARG A 257 10.59 5.95 4.16
CA ARG A 257 11.33 6.75 5.15
C ARG A 257 12.84 6.58 5.02
N THR A 258 13.31 5.37 4.65
CA THR A 258 14.73 5.12 4.32
C THR A 258 15.18 6.02 3.17
N GLN A 259 14.44 6.01 2.05
CA GLN A 259 14.77 6.85 0.90
C GLN A 259 14.65 8.34 1.20
N GLN A 260 13.69 8.75 2.03
CA GLN A 260 13.55 10.16 2.45
C GLN A 260 14.78 10.62 3.25
N ILE A 261 15.22 9.85 4.24
CA ILE A 261 16.44 10.18 5.00
C ILE A 261 17.66 10.22 4.07
N CYS A 262 17.82 9.22 3.20
CA CYS A 262 18.93 9.16 2.25
C CYS A 262 18.91 10.35 1.28
N HIS A 263 17.74 10.77 0.81
CA HIS A 263 17.57 11.92 -0.06
C HIS A 263 18.09 13.20 0.60
N TYR A 264 17.69 13.46 1.86
CA TYR A 264 18.13 14.65 2.59
C TYR A 264 19.63 14.58 2.91
N LEU A 265 20.12 13.43 3.35
CA LEU A 265 21.56 13.21 3.58
C LEU A 265 22.39 13.43 2.32
N PHE A 266 21.91 12.99 1.15
CA PHE A 266 22.60 13.21 -0.12
C PHE A 266 22.72 14.70 -0.43
N SER A 267 21.64 15.48 -0.25
CA SER A 267 21.68 16.94 -0.44
C SER A 267 22.65 17.64 0.53
N ARG A 268 22.77 17.14 1.76
CA ARG A 268 23.75 17.62 2.75
C ARG A 268 25.19 17.28 2.33
N ALA A 269 25.42 16.07 1.84
CA ALA A 269 26.73 15.61 1.34
C ALA A 269 27.18 16.39 0.09
N VAL A 270 26.27 16.69 -0.84
CA VAL A 270 26.56 17.56 -2.00
C VAL A 270 27.00 18.96 -1.54
N SER A 271 26.45 19.45 -0.42
CA SER A 271 26.86 20.71 0.22
C SER A 271 28.16 20.62 1.04
N GLY A 272 28.83 19.46 1.05
CA GLY A 272 30.11 19.25 1.73
C GLY A 272 30.03 18.79 3.18
N GLU A 273 28.83 18.50 3.72
CA GLU A 273 28.71 17.96 5.08
C GLU A 273 29.11 16.48 5.13
N PRO A 274 29.92 16.04 6.11
CA PRO A 274 30.32 14.65 6.23
C PRO A 274 29.15 13.77 6.70
N LEU A 275 28.96 12.64 6.00
CA LEU A 275 27.96 11.63 6.35
C LEU A 275 28.35 10.93 7.65
N THR A 276 27.73 11.34 8.76
CA THR A 276 28.00 10.84 10.11
C THR A 276 26.70 10.45 10.80
N ALA A 277 26.78 9.63 11.85
CA ALA A 277 25.60 9.29 12.66
C ALA A 277 24.89 10.54 13.20
N THR A 278 25.65 11.54 13.66
CA THR A 278 25.10 12.83 14.11
C THR A 278 24.35 13.58 13.02
N LEU A 279 24.81 13.53 11.76
CA LEU A 279 24.09 14.12 10.64
C LEU A 279 22.77 13.37 10.36
N VAL A 280 22.74 12.05 10.51
CA VAL A 280 21.50 11.26 10.41
C VAL A 280 20.48 11.74 11.44
N GLU A 281 20.88 11.88 12.71
CA GLU A 281 19.98 12.35 13.77
C GLU A 281 19.42 13.76 13.46
N LYS A 282 20.26 14.68 12.97
CA LYS A 282 19.84 16.02 12.55
C LYS A 282 18.83 15.97 11.40
N VAL A 283 19.12 15.20 10.35
CA VAL A 283 18.21 15.04 9.21
C VAL A 283 16.88 14.43 9.63
N VAL A 284 16.89 13.43 10.52
CA VAL A 284 15.66 12.83 11.04
C VAL A 284 14.84 13.86 11.82
N LEU A 285 15.49 14.68 12.66
CA LEU A 285 14.82 15.78 13.36
C LEU A 285 14.23 16.81 12.39
N ASP A 286 15.00 17.24 11.38
CA ASP A 286 14.53 18.17 10.35
C ASP A 286 13.30 17.62 9.63
N ILE A 287 13.31 16.33 9.27
CA ILE A 287 12.16 15.66 8.65
C ILE A 287 10.97 15.69 9.61
N CYS A 288 11.14 15.27 10.86
CA CYS A 288 10.08 15.28 11.88
C CYS A 288 9.49 16.68 12.09
N MET A 289 10.32 17.75 12.08
CA MET A 289 9.87 19.13 12.19
C MET A 289 9.11 19.60 10.94
N SER A 290 9.55 19.18 9.76
CA SER A 290 8.89 19.53 8.49
C SER A 290 7.47 18.95 8.37
N ILE A 291 7.19 17.85 9.06
CA ILE A 291 5.89 17.17 9.07
C ILE A 291 5.20 17.22 10.46
N ASP A 292 5.64 18.12 11.34
CA ASP A 292 5.13 18.21 12.72
C ASP A 292 3.61 18.35 12.74
N LYS A 293 3.05 19.23 11.90
CA LYS A 293 1.61 19.43 11.78
C LYS A 293 0.85 18.17 11.31
N GLU A 294 1.41 17.41 10.36
CA GLU A 294 0.78 16.14 9.90
C GLU A 294 0.69 15.15 11.07
N PHE A 295 1.75 15.03 11.86
CA PHE A 295 1.78 14.15 13.03
C PHE A 295 0.94 14.67 14.21
N GLU A 296 0.83 15.99 14.38
CA GLU A 296 -0.14 16.59 15.31
C GLU A 296 -1.57 16.24 14.92
N ASP A 297 -1.95 16.46 13.66
CA ASP A 297 -3.29 16.16 13.14
C ASP A 297 -3.60 14.65 13.26
N GLU A 298 -2.63 13.78 12.96
CA GLU A 298 -2.76 12.33 13.13
C GLU A 298 -2.98 11.96 14.60
N LEU A 299 -2.20 12.54 15.52
CA LEU A 299 -2.38 12.34 16.96
C LEU A 299 -3.72 12.89 17.46
N ASP A 300 -4.15 14.03 16.94
CA ASP A 300 -5.40 14.66 17.34
C ASP A 300 -6.64 13.92 16.87
N GLY A 301 -6.57 13.26 15.72
CA GLY A 301 -7.54 12.26 15.28
C GLY A 301 -7.74 11.11 16.27
N ILE A 302 -6.76 10.83 17.14
CA ILE A 302 -6.84 9.81 18.18
C ILE A 302 -7.51 10.39 19.43
N LYS A 303 -8.83 10.55 19.41
CA LYS A 303 -9.59 11.14 20.54
C LYS A 303 -9.52 10.35 21.85
N ASN A 304 -9.17 9.06 21.81
CA ASN A 304 -9.12 8.22 23.00
C ASN A 304 -7.81 8.46 23.80
N THR A 305 -7.93 9.00 25.01
CA THR A 305 -6.79 9.30 25.89
C THR A 305 -5.93 8.09 26.21
N ARG A 306 -6.52 6.90 26.36
CA ARG A 306 -5.75 5.68 26.63
C ARG A 306 -4.92 5.26 25.42
N GLN A 307 -5.47 5.39 24.21
CA GLN A 307 -4.70 5.18 22.97
C GLN A 307 -3.49 6.11 22.91
N ARG A 308 -3.66 7.41 23.20
CA ARG A 308 -2.54 8.36 23.26
C ARG A 308 -1.49 7.97 24.30
N ARG A 309 -1.90 7.53 25.50
CA ARG A 309 -0.99 7.06 26.57
C ARG A 309 -0.20 5.81 26.14
N ILE A 310 -0.86 4.86 25.47
CA ILE A 310 -0.21 3.65 24.95
C ILE A 310 0.83 4.02 23.89
N LEU A 311 0.51 4.91 22.95
CA LEU A 311 1.47 5.37 21.95
C LEU A 311 2.69 6.03 22.59
N LYS A 312 2.47 6.90 23.58
CA LYS A 312 3.56 7.52 24.34
C LYS A 312 4.44 6.46 25.04
N ALA A 313 3.84 5.46 25.66
CA ALA A 313 4.57 4.38 26.32
C ALA A 313 5.41 3.58 25.32
N LEU A 314 4.82 3.16 24.20
CA LEU A 314 5.48 2.39 23.13
C LEU A 314 6.57 3.17 22.39
N ALA A 315 6.44 4.49 22.31
CA ALA A 315 7.47 5.35 21.75
C ALA A 315 8.70 5.43 22.65
N ILE A 316 8.50 5.49 23.98
CA ILE A 316 9.58 5.51 24.98
C ILE A 316 10.24 4.13 25.11
N GLU A 317 9.43 3.08 25.17
CA GLU A 317 9.86 1.70 25.36
C GLU A 317 9.10 0.78 24.40
N SER A 318 9.77 0.38 23.34
CA SER A 318 9.19 -0.54 22.36
C SER A 318 9.13 -1.95 22.96
N THR A 319 7.96 -2.58 22.84
CA THR A 319 7.73 -3.94 23.33
C THR A 319 6.70 -4.65 22.46
N GLN A 320 6.92 -5.94 22.22
CA GLN A 320 5.93 -6.82 21.60
C GLN A 320 4.92 -7.37 22.61
N LYS A 321 5.08 -7.06 23.90
CA LYS A 321 4.20 -7.51 25.00
C LYS A 321 3.61 -6.32 25.78
N PRO A 322 2.85 -5.41 25.12
CA PRO A 322 2.28 -4.23 25.77
C PRO A 322 1.19 -4.55 26.81
N LEU A 323 0.72 -5.80 26.87
CA LEU A 323 -0.24 -6.29 27.85
C LEU A 323 0.41 -6.93 29.08
N SER A 324 1.75 -6.97 29.15
CA SER A 324 2.47 -7.50 30.30
C SER A 324 2.19 -6.66 31.55
N SER A 325 2.05 -7.31 32.71
CA SER A 325 1.76 -6.64 33.98
C SER A 325 2.81 -5.59 34.34
N GLU A 326 4.08 -5.85 34.00
CA GLU A 326 5.20 -4.93 34.17
C GLU A 326 5.00 -3.63 33.36
N PHE A 327 4.75 -3.73 32.06
CA PHE A 327 4.55 -2.57 31.18
C PHE A 327 3.31 -1.75 31.58
N LEU A 328 2.21 -2.44 31.88
CA LEU A 328 0.95 -1.81 32.29
C LEU A 328 1.10 -1.00 33.59
N LYS A 329 1.82 -1.54 34.57
CA LYS A 329 2.11 -0.87 35.85
C LYS A 329 3.07 0.30 35.64
N LYS A 330 4.15 0.09 34.89
CA LYS A 330 5.19 1.11 34.62
C LYS A 330 4.63 2.39 34.00
N TYR A 331 3.65 2.25 33.10
CA TYR A 331 3.05 3.38 32.37
C TYR A 331 1.63 3.73 32.82
N SER A 332 1.13 3.14 33.91
CA SER A 332 -0.20 3.41 34.47
C SER A 332 -1.33 3.36 33.42
N LEU A 333 -1.33 2.32 32.59
CA LEU A 333 -2.23 2.19 31.42
C LEU A 333 -3.64 1.69 31.79
N GLY A 334 -3.80 1.16 33.00
CA GLY A 334 -5.05 0.63 33.52
C GLY A 334 -5.25 -0.86 33.26
N PRO A 335 -6.50 -1.36 33.34
CA PRO A 335 -6.79 -2.79 33.24
C PRO A 335 -6.47 -3.39 31.87
N VAL A 336 -6.05 -4.66 31.84
CA VAL A 336 -5.66 -5.40 30.62
C VAL A 336 -6.74 -5.34 29.53
N SER A 337 -8.00 -5.64 29.86
CA SER A 337 -9.12 -5.62 28.91
C SER A 337 -9.30 -4.26 28.23
N SER A 338 -9.15 -3.22 29.03
CA SER A 338 -9.25 -1.82 28.65
C SER A 338 -8.10 -1.37 27.72
N VAL A 339 -6.89 -1.90 27.94
CA VAL A 339 -5.72 -1.66 27.08
C VAL A 339 -5.79 -2.48 25.80
N GLN A 340 -6.26 -3.71 25.87
CA GLN A 340 -6.46 -4.58 24.71
C GLN A 340 -7.45 -3.96 23.70
N THR A 341 -8.58 -3.43 24.17
CA THR A 341 -9.53 -2.71 23.31
C THR A 341 -8.90 -1.47 22.68
N ALA A 342 -8.11 -0.70 23.46
CA ALA A 342 -7.43 0.49 22.95
C ALA A 342 -6.38 0.14 21.88
N LEU A 343 -5.58 -0.90 22.11
CA LEU A 343 -4.61 -1.44 21.14
C LEU A 343 -5.31 -1.90 19.86
N LYS A 344 -6.41 -2.66 19.97
CA LYS A 344 -7.19 -3.08 18.81
C LYS A 344 -7.61 -1.90 17.95
N GLY A 345 -8.09 -0.82 18.56
CA GLY A 345 -8.44 0.40 17.82
C GLY A 345 -7.24 1.13 17.20
N LEU A 346 -6.01 0.98 17.73
CA LEU A 346 -4.79 1.53 17.11
C LEU A 346 -4.35 0.69 15.89
N LEU A 347 -4.51 -0.64 15.97
CA LEU A 347 -4.28 -1.57 14.86
C LEU A 347 -5.26 -1.31 13.71
N GLU A 348 -6.56 -1.15 14.04
CA GLU A 348 -7.62 -0.88 13.06
C GLU A 348 -7.42 0.46 12.33
N LYS A 349 -6.89 1.47 13.03
CA LYS A 349 -6.50 2.77 12.45
C LYS A 349 -5.22 2.71 11.62
N GLY A 350 -4.46 1.60 11.68
CA GLY A 350 -3.18 1.46 10.97
C GLY A 350 -2.05 2.30 11.55
N ILE A 351 -2.15 2.71 12.82
CA ILE A 351 -1.09 3.45 13.53
C ILE A 351 -0.01 2.49 14.03
N LEU A 352 -0.45 1.34 14.53
CA LEU A 352 0.42 0.24 14.98
C LEU A 352 0.22 -0.99 14.08
N ASP A 353 1.27 -1.80 13.94
CA ASP A 353 1.22 -3.10 13.28
C ASP A 353 0.90 -4.25 14.27
N GLU A 354 0.77 -5.48 13.77
CA GLU A 354 0.46 -6.65 14.61
C GLU A 354 1.52 -6.95 15.69
N LYS A 355 2.73 -6.40 15.57
CA LYS A 355 3.80 -6.50 16.58
C LYS A 355 3.78 -5.33 17.56
N TYR A 356 2.79 -4.45 17.46
CA TYR A 356 2.64 -3.21 18.22
C TYR A 356 3.75 -2.18 17.96
N GLU A 357 4.37 -2.25 16.79
CA GLU A 357 5.33 -1.27 16.31
C GLU A 357 4.61 -0.17 15.51
N PHE A 358 5.16 1.04 15.51
CA PHE A 358 4.60 2.14 14.72
C PHE A 358 4.74 1.83 13.24
N VAL A 359 3.62 1.93 12.50
CA VAL A 359 3.62 1.74 11.04
C VAL A 359 4.50 2.79 10.36
N ASP A 360 4.43 4.04 10.84
CA ASP A 360 5.39 5.07 10.48
C ASP A 360 6.47 5.22 11.56
N PRO A 361 7.72 4.77 11.31
CA PRO A 361 8.76 4.79 12.31
C PRO A 361 9.22 6.22 12.66
N LEU A 362 8.98 7.21 11.79
CA LEU A 362 9.25 8.60 12.12
C LEU A 362 8.18 9.20 13.03
N PHE A 363 6.96 8.66 13.06
CA PHE A 363 5.96 9.07 14.03
C PHE A 363 6.39 8.70 15.46
N LYS A 364 6.97 7.51 15.64
CA LYS A 364 7.63 7.11 16.90
C LYS A 364 8.73 8.09 17.31
N THR A 365 9.60 8.44 16.36
CA THR A 365 10.73 9.35 16.62
C THR A 365 10.27 10.76 16.98
N TRP A 366 9.26 11.26 16.27
CA TRP A 366 8.61 12.52 16.58
C TRP A 366 7.97 12.52 17.98
N PHE A 367 7.27 11.44 18.36
CA PHE A 367 6.76 11.27 19.73
C PHE A 367 7.90 11.35 20.76
N MET A 368 9.02 10.68 20.51
CA MET A 368 10.16 10.76 21.41
C MET A 368 10.70 12.18 21.52
N PHE A 369 10.83 12.92 20.42
CA PHE A 369 11.30 14.31 20.43
C PHE A 369 10.36 15.22 21.23
N LYS A 370 9.07 15.21 20.88
CA LYS A 370 8.05 16.08 21.47
C LYS A 370 7.87 15.83 22.97
N TYR A 371 7.96 14.57 23.40
CA TYR A 371 7.70 14.18 24.79
C TYR A 371 8.96 13.87 25.63
N ARG A 372 10.16 13.79 25.04
CA ARG A 372 11.43 13.79 25.83
C ARG A 372 11.67 15.14 26.50
N ASN A 373 11.21 16.24 25.90
CA ASN A 373 11.27 17.56 26.52
C ASN A 373 10.31 17.75 27.71
N VAL A 374 9.47 16.75 28.02
CA VAL A 374 8.55 16.76 29.18
C VAL A 374 9.11 15.98 30.39
N LYS A 375 10.37 15.54 30.34
CA LYS A 375 11.08 14.95 31.51
C LYS A 375 11.85 15.97 32.36
N LYS A 376 11.67 17.28 32.11
CA LYS A 376 12.01 18.36 33.05
C LYS A 376 10.73 19.12 33.41
N LEU A 377 9.92 18.52 34.28
CA LEU A 377 9.01 19.18 35.23
C LEU A 377 8.82 18.23 36.41
#